data_AF-C0GAH2-F1
#
_entry.id   AF-C0GAH2-F1
#
_cell.length_a   1.000
_cell.length_b   1.000
_cell.length_c   1.000
_cell.angle_alpha   90.00
_cell.angle_beta   90.00
_cell.angle_gamma   90.00
#
_symmetry.space_group_name_H-M   'P 1'
#
loop_
_entity.id
_entity.type
_entity.pdbx_description
1 polymer ?
#
loop_
_entity_poly.entity_id
_entity_poly.type
_entity_poly.pdbx_seq_one_letter_code
_entity_poly.pdbx_strand_id
1 'polypeptide(L)'
;MNLEDSGAANDRNTLQATANGTNAANAMVIDADKLETNSDASIGIISNVQTALGDEVSVSARATGGAELPEYRGTINDVITTGIGGDIHGASLSTSENKVIAQASGNSSDNSLSVKANTMDLNGGMGNKADNARISVDLSQNVFGIQKQFGISNAQLGAGKVTASLLNNGDATNADQSASILTDVYGDVIHSTITSGENVLSASAVSNTATNNFAMSGNSVSATTGALNMQVTNADVSSNIGLAGHDGVDGGPFDFHFQGENLGHSGSALTGGMLYIENASSFNRAEKAALEDDGWALNGDRYEKDAAGTPMTGQEYVNFTNNGMDGSLTADSIPAVPSDGGVTIAVDGSTLRLDNNLVVGAARGNVATNGLKVDANALADGFKNEDATAKTTNGLDTQANQTVANFQTVEAPRLTSDVYGSFGISTAEAATISGSTLLVNGNEQNSVAVGNTATNSNDLQAATGVMTTATVVSRQESGAAINASSTQDIFAPAAVDGSTVEMSENKNVSLGIQNDVVNELTVSANTIDTVRPGKAIANAILSGFNEAGDHLVV
;
A
#
# COMPACT_ATOMS: atom_id res chain seq x y z
N MET A 1 2.85 -39.81 4.39
CA MET A 1 3.95 -39.91 5.39
C MET A 1 3.28 -39.77 6.73
N ASN A 2 3.54 -40.65 7.68
CA ASN A 2 3.01 -40.52 9.05
C ASN A 2 4.06 -39.82 9.92
N LEU A 3 3.60 -39.01 10.87
CA LEU A 3 4.44 -38.35 11.87
C LEU A 3 4.07 -38.91 13.25
N GLU A 4 4.90 -39.78 13.80
CA GLU A 4 4.69 -40.41 15.11
C GLU A 4 5.77 -39.93 16.09
N ASP A 5 5.37 -39.42 17.26
CA ASP A 5 6.25 -38.98 18.35
C ASP A 5 7.44 -38.11 17.90
N SER A 6 7.21 -37.25 16.91
CA SER A 6 8.25 -36.49 16.20
C SER A 6 7.79 -35.08 15.81
N GLY A 7 8.66 -34.32 15.14
CA GLY A 7 8.37 -32.95 14.73
C GLY A 7 8.75 -32.69 13.28
N ALA A 8 7.91 -31.95 12.57
CA ALA A 8 8.20 -31.40 11.25
C ALA A 8 7.96 -29.88 11.27
N ALA A 9 8.83 -29.12 10.62
CA ALA A 9 8.77 -27.67 10.61
C ALA A 9 9.17 -27.13 9.23
N ASN A 10 8.40 -26.17 8.76
CA ASN A 10 8.65 -25.39 7.56
C ASN A 10 8.52 -23.91 7.94
N ASP A 11 9.48 -23.46 8.74
CA ASP A 11 9.44 -22.15 9.36
C ASP A 11 10.48 -21.21 8.74
N ARG A 12 10.24 -19.90 8.86
CA ARG A 12 11.22 -18.85 8.54
C ARG A 12 11.68 -18.82 7.07
N ASN A 13 10.85 -19.29 6.15
CA ASN A 13 11.10 -19.11 4.73
C ASN A 13 10.79 -17.67 4.31
N THR A 14 11.43 -17.20 3.23
CA THR A 14 11.15 -15.87 2.67
C THR A 14 11.10 -15.95 1.15
N LEU A 15 9.94 -15.60 0.57
CA LEU A 15 9.83 -15.20 -0.83
C LEU A 15 9.78 -13.67 -0.88
N GLN A 16 10.70 -13.05 -1.61
CA GLN A 16 10.72 -11.61 -1.77
C GLN A 16 10.92 -11.21 -3.23
N ALA A 17 10.07 -10.31 -3.71
CA ALA A 17 10.22 -9.60 -4.97
C ALA A 17 10.41 -8.11 -4.69
N THR A 18 11.46 -7.52 -5.27
CA THR A 18 11.74 -6.09 -5.14
C THR A 18 11.95 -5.48 -6.52
N ALA A 19 11.28 -4.37 -6.79
CA ALA A 19 11.44 -3.57 -8.00
C ALA A 19 11.75 -2.13 -7.61
N ASN A 20 12.81 -1.59 -8.20
CA ASN A 20 13.23 -0.21 -7.98
C ASN A 20 13.29 0.50 -9.33
N GLY A 21 12.69 1.68 -9.42
CA GLY A 21 12.87 2.60 -10.54
C GLY A 21 14.22 3.30 -10.42
N THR A 22 14.21 4.61 -10.19
CA THR A 22 15.46 5.35 -9.97
C THR A 22 15.84 5.35 -8.49
N ASN A 23 17.11 5.12 -8.20
CA ASN A 23 17.65 5.15 -6.85
C ASN A 23 18.95 5.98 -6.84
N ALA A 24 19.06 6.95 -5.94
CA ALA A 24 20.21 7.82 -5.85
C ALA A 24 20.52 8.18 -4.39
N ALA A 25 21.74 7.88 -3.96
CA ALA A 25 22.23 8.25 -2.64
C ALA A 25 23.43 9.20 -2.77
N ASN A 26 23.39 10.35 -2.10
CA ASN A 26 24.47 11.33 -2.14
C ASN A 26 24.90 11.68 -0.71
N ALA A 27 26.21 11.67 -0.46
CA ALA A 27 26.76 12.05 0.84
C ALA A 27 27.90 13.04 0.65
N MET A 28 27.95 14.08 1.49
CA MET A 28 29.06 15.00 1.57
C MET A 28 29.43 15.24 3.03
N VAL A 29 30.74 15.19 3.32
CA VAL A 29 31.29 15.50 4.64
C VAL A 29 32.32 16.60 4.49
N ILE A 30 32.15 17.68 5.24
CA ILE A 30 33.11 18.78 5.34
C ILE A 30 33.62 18.80 6.78
N ASP A 31 34.92 18.54 6.96
CA ASP A 31 35.60 18.64 8.25
C ASP A 31 36.76 19.62 8.11
N ALA A 32 36.66 20.74 8.80
CA ALA A 32 37.64 21.81 8.77
C ALA A 32 37.87 22.36 10.18
N ASP A 33 39.02 22.95 10.45
CA ASP A 33 39.16 23.74 11.68
C ASP A 33 38.38 25.06 11.56
N LYS A 34 38.44 25.68 10.37
CA LYS A 34 37.87 26.99 10.10
C LYS A 34 37.28 27.05 8.70
N LEU A 35 36.05 27.57 8.57
CA LEU A 35 35.42 27.91 7.30
C LEU A 35 35.10 29.40 7.31
N GLU A 36 35.68 30.13 6.36
CA GLU A 36 35.48 31.58 6.21
C GLU A 36 35.27 31.92 4.75
N THR A 37 34.29 32.78 4.48
CA THR A 37 34.14 33.42 3.18
C THR A 37 33.83 34.89 3.37
N ASN A 38 34.52 35.73 2.60
CA ASN A 38 34.26 37.16 2.50
C ASN A 38 33.47 37.54 1.24
N SER A 39 33.05 36.53 0.46
CA SER A 39 32.24 36.66 -0.75
C SER A 39 31.03 35.74 -0.74
N ASP A 40 30.10 36.00 -1.64
CA ASP A 40 28.94 35.14 -1.89
C ASP A 40 29.41 33.75 -2.35
N ALA A 41 29.22 32.73 -1.52
CA ALA A 41 29.67 31.38 -1.83
C ALA A 41 28.68 30.32 -1.35
N SER A 42 28.26 29.45 -2.26
CA SER A 42 27.76 28.12 -1.93
C SER A 42 28.96 27.23 -1.64
N ILE A 43 28.99 26.60 -0.47
CA ILE A 43 30.14 25.82 0.00
C ILE A 43 29.88 24.32 -0.22
N GLY A 44 28.74 23.82 0.27
CA GLY A 44 28.38 22.41 0.16
C GLY A 44 26.92 22.24 -0.19
N ILE A 45 26.62 21.95 -1.46
CA ILE A 45 25.25 21.72 -1.94
C ILE A 45 25.16 20.31 -2.51
N ILE A 46 24.17 19.55 -2.04
CA ILE A 46 23.75 18.28 -2.66
C ILE A 46 22.49 18.53 -3.47
N SER A 47 22.51 18.08 -4.72
CA SER A 47 21.43 18.25 -5.70
C SER A 47 21.04 16.88 -6.23
N ASN A 48 19.81 16.45 -6.02
CA ASN A 48 19.31 15.18 -6.53
C ASN A 48 18.02 15.39 -7.31
N VAL A 49 18.00 14.91 -8.54
CA VAL A 49 16.87 15.04 -9.46
C VAL A 49 16.61 13.68 -10.08
N GLN A 50 15.40 13.17 -9.87
CA GLN A 50 14.97 11.87 -10.38
C GLN A 50 13.66 12.02 -11.12
N THR A 51 13.62 11.53 -12.35
CA THR A 51 12.44 11.61 -13.20
C THR A 51 12.14 10.27 -13.83
N ALA A 52 10.90 9.84 -13.68
CA ALA A 52 10.31 8.68 -14.33
C ALA A 52 9.06 9.19 -15.04
N LEU A 53 9.17 9.48 -16.35
CA LEU A 53 8.12 10.14 -17.12
C LEU A 53 7.54 9.19 -18.17
N GLY A 54 6.22 9.29 -18.38
CA GLY A 54 5.48 8.55 -19.41
C GLY A 54 4.66 7.39 -18.83
N ASP A 55 3.52 7.13 -19.46
CA ASP A 55 2.54 6.14 -19.01
C ASP A 55 3.04 4.69 -19.13
N GLU A 56 4.05 4.45 -19.97
CA GLU A 56 4.69 3.15 -20.17
C GLU A 56 5.70 2.78 -19.08
N VAL A 57 6.09 3.74 -18.22
CA VAL A 57 7.00 3.44 -17.11
C VAL A 57 6.28 2.57 -16.10
N SER A 58 6.81 1.37 -15.85
CA SER A 58 6.24 0.43 -14.89
C SER A 58 7.33 -0.07 -13.95
N VAL A 59 7.11 0.09 -12.65
CA VAL A 59 7.91 -0.53 -11.60
C VAL A 59 7.01 -1.54 -10.89
N SER A 60 7.21 -2.82 -11.19
CA SER A 60 6.35 -3.89 -10.67
C SER A 60 7.13 -4.94 -9.91
N ALA A 61 6.77 -5.16 -8.65
CA ALA A 61 7.25 -6.26 -7.83
C ALA A 61 6.12 -7.26 -7.61
N ARG A 62 6.38 -8.53 -7.96
CA ARG A 62 5.39 -9.61 -7.85
C ARG A 62 5.99 -10.79 -7.12
N ALA A 63 5.48 -11.05 -5.91
CA ALA A 63 5.85 -12.20 -5.10
C ALA A 63 4.68 -13.18 -5.11
N THR A 64 4.63 -13.97 -6.18
CA THR A 64 3.58 -14.97 -6.43
C THR A 64 4.24 -16.24 -6.93
N GLY A 65 3.58 -17.37 -6.74
CA GLY A 65 4.06 -18.68 -7.17
C GLY A 65 3.44 -19.77 -6.30
N GLY A 66 3.53 -21.01 -6.77
CA GLY A 66 2.92 -22.17 -6.14
C GLY A 66 2.87 -23.29 -7.16
N ALA A 67 2.94 -24.53 -6.70
CA ALA A 67 2.61 -25.66 -7.56
C ALA A 67 1.09 -25.83 -7.51
N GLU A 68 0.44 -25.98 -8.67
CA GLU A 68 -0.93 -26.50 -8.70
C GLU A 68 -0.91 -27.88 -8.01
N LEU A 69 -1.49 -27.95 -6.81
CA LEU A 69 -1.71 -29.23 -6.15
C LEU A 69 -2.94 -29.90 -6.80
N PRO A 70 -2.89 -31.21 -7.10
CA PRO A 70 -4.00 -31.91 -7.72
C PRO A 70 -5.31 -31.74 -6.94
N GLU A 71 -6.38 -31.43 -7.67
CA GLU A 71 -7.72 -31.11 -7.20
C GLU A 71 -8.29 -32.11 -6.18
N TYR A 72 -8.46 -31.66 -4.94
CA TYR A 72 -9.53 -32.17 -4.07
C TYR A 72 -10.20 -31.06 -3.23
N ARG A 73 -9.65 -29.83 -3.17
CA ARG A 73 -10.18 -28.72 -2.35
C ARG A 73 -10.15 -27.34 -3.04
N GLY A 74 -10.04 -27.30 -4.37
CA GLY A 74 -9.86 -26.08 -5.16
C GLY A 74 -8.39 -25.79 -5.45
N THR A 75 -8.13 -25.07 -6.55
CA THR A 75 -6.79 -24.68 -6.98
C THR A 75 -6.26 -23.58 -6.06
N ILE A 76 -5.54 -23.94 -5.00
CA ILE A 76 -4.87 -22.98 -4.10
C ILE A 76 -3.41 -22.88 -4.53
N ASN A 77 -2.96 -21.68 -4.88
CA ASN A 77 -1.60 -21.44 -5.36
C ASN A 77 -0.72 -20.93 -4.20
N ASP A 78 -0.55 -21.80 -3.20
CA ASP A 78 0.25 -21.51 -2.01
C ASP A 78 1.72 -21.38 -2.36
N VAL A 79 2.32 -20.27 -1.93
CA VAL A 79 3.78 -20.08 -2.07
C VAL A 79 4.53 -20.98 -1.10
N ILE A 80 3.95 -21.18 0.09
CA ILE A 80 4.56 -21.94 1.18
C ILE A 80 3.52 -22.93 1.68
N THR A 81 3.80 -24.21 1.44
CA THR A 81 2.95 -25.31 1.87
C THR A 81 3.73 -26.27 2.73
N THR A 82 3.13 -26.68 3.84
CA THR A 82 3.58 -27.84 4.61
C THR A 82 2.53 -28.91 4.52
N GLY A 83 2.81 -29.96 3.74
CA GLY A 83 1.87 -31.06 3.49
C GLY A 83 2.26 -32.34 4.21
N ILE A 84 1.37 -32.92 5.01
CA ILE A 84 1.50 -34.28 5.55
C ILE A 84 0.37 -35.16 4.99
N GLY A 85 0.73 -36.04 4.06
CA GLY A 85 -0.22 -36.97 3.42
C GLY A 85 -0.59 -38.21 4.25
N GLY A 86 -0.45 -38.18 5.58
CA GLY A 86 -0.73 -39.31 6.47
C GLY A 86 -0.99 -38.84 7.90
N ASP A 87 -1.08 -39.77 8.85
CA ASP A 87 -1.53 -39.46 10.22
C ASP A 87 -0.43 -38.75 11.04
N ILE A 88 -0.85 -37.93 12.00
CA ILE A 88 0.01 -37.23 12.96
C ILE A 88 -0.38 -37.66 14.38
N HIS A 89 0.48 -38.41 15.07
CA HIS A 89 0.22 -38.95 16.41
C HIS A 89 1.32 -38.59 17.41
N GLY A 90 0.97 -37.89 18.50
CA GLY A 90 1.93 -37.49 19.54
C GLY A 90 3.02 -36.53 19.04
N ALA A 91 2.77 -35.81 17.95
CA ALA A 91 3.77 -35.10 17.16
C ALA A 91 3.48 -33.59 17.03
N SER A 92 4.42 -32.85 16.44
CA SER A 92 4.29 -31.41 16.18
C SER A 92 4.53 -31.05 14.72
N LEU A 93 3.69 -30.18 14.16
CA LEU A 93 3.85 -29.61 12.83
C LEU A 93 3.84 -28.08 12.90
N SER A 94 4.76 -27.41 12.21
CA SER A 94 4.81 -25.95 12.16
C SER A 94 5.02 -25.41 10.74
N THR A 95 4.28 -24.34 10.42
CA THR A 95 4.47 -23.46 9.25
C THR A 95 4.46 -22.01 9.71
N SER A 96 5.49 -21.61 10.44
CA SER A 96 5.49 -20.34 11.19
C SER A 96 6.62 -19.39 10.78
N GLU A 97 6.47 -18.11 11.08
CA GLU A 97 7.46 -17.05 10.81
C GLU A 97 7.86 -16.91 9.33
N ASN A 98 7.03 -17.41 8.41
CA ASN A 98 7.30 -17.33 6.98
C ASN A 98 6.91 -15.95 6.41
N LYS A 99 7.58 -15.52 5.34
CA LYS A 99 7.40 -14.19 4.74
C LYS A 99 7.20 -14.25 3.24
N VAL A 100 6.17 -13.59 2.73
CA VAL A 100 5.94 -13.34 1.30
C VAL A 100 5.83 -11.84 1.08
N ILE A 101 6.79 -11.25 0.37
CA ILE A 101 6.98 -9.79 0.32
C ILE A 101 7.11 -9.31 -1.12
N ALA A 102 6.28 -8.37 -1.53
CA ALA A 102 6.43 -7.58 -2.74
C ALA A 102 6.72 -6.11 -2.40
N GLN A 103 7.80 -5.55 -2.93
CA GLN A 103 8.20 -4.16 -2.67
C GLN A 103 8.52 -3.44 -3.98
N ALA A 104 7.75 -2.41 -4.31
CA ALA A 104 7.94 -1.57 -5.48
C ALA A 104 8.23 -0.12 -5.07
N SER A 105 9.36 0.42 -5.50
CA SER A 105 9.74 1.82 -5.26
C SER A 105 10.02 2.51 -6.58
N GLY A 106 9.28 3.57 -6.90
CA GLY A 106 9.51 4.38 -8.10
C GLY A 106 10.83 5.14 -8.03
N ASN A 107 10.80 6.40 -7.60
CA ASN A 107 12.00 7.18 -7.32
C ASN A 107 12.34 7.11 -5.82
N SER A 108 13.60 6.82 -5.51
CA SER A 108 14.10 6.76 -4.14
C SER A 108 15.39 7.57 -4.00
N SER A 109 15.48 8.41 -2.98
CA SER A 109 16.71 9.12 -2.66
C SER A 109 17.06 9.15 -1.18
N ASP A 110 18.36 9.15 -0.91
CA ASP A 110 18.93 9.34 0.42
C ASP A 110 20.12 10.31 0.33
N ASN A 111 19.94 11.53 0.84
CA ASN A 111 20.93 12.59 0.75
C ASN A 111 21.38 13.01 2.15
N SER A 112 22.69 13.05 2.38
CA SER A 112 23.27 13.47 3.66
C SER A 112 24.39 14.49 3.50
N LEU A 113 24.33 15.57 4.27
CA LEU A 113 25.39 16.58 4.33
C LEU A 113 25.77 16.83 5.79
N SER A 114 27.03 16.52 6.12
CA SER A 114 27.60 16.75 7.45
C SER A 114 28.70 17.81 7.36
N VAL A 115 28.58 18.86 8.18
CA VAL A 115 29.56 19.95 8.27
C VAL A 115 30.07 20.06 9.69
N LYS A 116 31.39 20.05 9.85
CA LYS A 116 32.05 20.28 11.11
C LYS A 116 33.13 21.32 10.94
N ALA A 117 33.06 22.39 11.72
CA ALA A 117 34.18 23.30 11.88
C ALA A 117 34.19 23.98 13.24
N ASN A 118 35.37 24.23 13.80
CA ASN A 118 35.47 24.95 15.07
C ASN A 118 34.90 26.38 14.94
N THR A 119 35.25 27.07 13.86
CA THR A 119 34.67 28.38 13.52
C THR A 119 34.12 28.39 12.10
N MET A 120 32.85 28.80 11.95
CA MET A 120 32.21 29.14 10.69
C MET A 120 31.84 30.61 10.72
N ASP A 121 32.59 31.44 9.99
CA ASP A 121 32.29 32.85 9.79
C ASP A 121 32.06 33.09 8.30
N LEU A 122 30.83 32.81 7.88
CA LEU A 122 30.43 32.91 6.48
C LEU A 122 29.63 34.18 6.23
N ASN A 123 29.98 35.27 6.93
CA ASN A 123 29.27 36.55 6.88
C ASN A 123 29.37 37.33 5.55
N GLY A 124 30.02 36.76 4.52
CA GLY A 124 29.83 37.21 3.14
C GLY A 124 28.36 36.99 2.78
N GLY A 125 27.65 38.05 2.38
CA GLY A 125 26.25 37.93 1.98
C GLY A 125 26.06 36.92 0.85
N MET A 126 24.81 36.67 0.45
CA MET A 126 24.57 36.16 -0.90
C MET A 126 24.10 37.36 -1.70
N GLY A 127 25.00 38.00 -2.44
CA GLY A 127 24.71 39.10 -3.32
C GLY A 127 23.53 38.81 -4.24
N ASN A 128 22.77 39.86 -4.48
CA ASN A 128 21.51 39.88 -5.21
C ASN A 128 21.74 39.56 -6.70
N LYS A 129 21.90 38.29 -7.10
CA LYS A 129 21.90 37.85 -8.51
C LYS A 129 21.41 36.41 -8.67
N ALA A 130 20.59 36.25 -9.70
CA ALA A 130 19.80 35.10 -10.10
C ALA A 130 20.54 33.78 -10.41
N ASP A 131 21.81 33.61 -10.01
CA ASP A 131 22.70 32.53 -10.48
C ASP A 131 23.31 31.63 -9.36
N ASN A 132 22.98 31.86 -8.08
CA ASN A 132 23.45 30.97 -7.00
C ASN A 132 22.58 29.70 -6.89
N ALA A 133 23.20 28.53 -7.14
CA ALA A 133 22.68 27.16 -6.98
C ALA A 133 21.16 26.97 -7.17
N ARG A 134 20.60 27.57 -8.23
CA ARG A 134 19.30 27.15 -8.75
C ARG A 134 19.51 25.81 -9.44
N ILE A 135 19.22 24.71 -8.76
CA ILE A 135 18.94 23.44 -9.46
C ILE A 135 17.55 23.59 -10.05
N SER A 136 17.45 24.37 -11.12
CA SER A 136 16.21 24.51 -11.85
C SER A 136 15.99 23.19 -12.58
N VAL A 137 15.19 22.31 -11.98
CA VAL A 137 14.60 21.20 -12.71
C VAL A 137 13.50 21.82 -13.56
N ASP A 138 13.81 22.14 -14.81
CA ASP A 138 12.83 22.70 -15.75
C ASP A 138 11.80 21.63 -16.09
N LEU A 139 10.73 21.64 -15.31
CA LEU A 139 9.52 20.86 -15.56
C LEU A 139 8.53 21.84 -16.16
N SER A 140 8.70 22.06 -17.47
CA SER A 140 7.87 22.94 -18.28
C SER A 140 7.60 24.31 -17.63
N GLN A 141 8.66 25.06 -17.26
CA GLN A 141 8.67 26.43 -16.68
C GLN A 141 8.76 26.54 -15.14
N ASN A 142 9.03 25.46 -14.41
CA ASN A 142 9.15 25.51 -12.95
C ASN A 142 10.60 25.68 -12.44
N VAL A 143 10.85 26.70 -11.63
CA VAL A 143 12.12 26.92 -10.89
C VAL A 143 12.05 26.24 -9.54
N PHE A 144 13.05 25.38 -9.28
CA PHE A 144 13.34 24.75 -8.00
C PHE A 144 14.73 25.23 -7.56
N GLY A 145 14.93 25.59 -6.30
CA GLY A 145 16.23 26.12 -5.89
C GLY A 145 16.37 26.43 -4.42
N ILE A 146 17.59 26.20 -3.93
CA ILE A 146 18.03 26.54 -2.59
C ILE A 146 19.17 27.54 -2.68
N GLN A 147 18.98 28.73 -2.11
CA GLN A 147 20.03 29.74 -2.00
C GLN A 147 20.52 29.69 -0.56
N LYS A 148 21.56 28.91 -0.31
CA LYS A 148 22.20 28.71 1.00
C LYS A 148 23.69 28.47 0.83
N GLN A 149 24.45 28.63 1.90
CA GLN A 149 25.86 28.22 1.93
C GLN A 149 26.00 26.71 1.98
N PHE A 150 25.13 26.06 2.75
CA PHE A 150 25.01 24.62 2.77
C PHE A 150 23.58 24.18 2.50
N GLY A 151 23.40 23.06 1.82
CA GLY A 151 22.05 22.57 1.65
C GLY A 151 21.90 21.31 0.84
N ILE A 152 20.70 20.78 0.93
CA ILE A 152 20.26 19.59 0.20
C ILE A 152 19.00 19.98 -0.55
N SER A 153 18.96 19.64 -1.83
CA SER A 153 17.84 19.90 -2.72
C SER A 153 17.49 18.61 -3.45
N ASN A 154 16.28 18.11 -3.24
CA ASN A 154 15.79 16.87 -3.84
C ASN A 154 14.50 17.12 -4.62
N ALA A 155 14.46 16.68 -5.88
CA ALA A 155 13.29 16.75 -6.74
C ALA A 155 13.00 15.39 -7.38
N GLN A 156 11.80 14.86 -7.17
CA GLN A 156 11.38 13.57 -7.74
C GLN A 156 10.05 13.71 -8.50
N LEU A 157 9.99 13.11 -9.68
CA LEU A 157 8.79 13.04 -10.51
C LEU A 157 8.46 11.61 -10.90
N GLY A 158 7.32 11.13 -10.42
CA GLY A 158 6.78 9.82 -10.76
C GLY A 158 5.65 9.94 -11.78
N ALA A 159 5.66 9.09 -12.80
CA ALA A 159 4.56 8.86 -13.71
C ALA A 159 4.48 7.35 -14.03
N GLY A 160 3.44 6.93 -14.75
CA GLY A 160 3.23 5.53 -15.13
C GLY A 160 2.62 4.71 -13.98
N LYS A 161 3.18 3.53 -13.70
CA LYS A 161 2.63 2.59 -12.70
C LYS A 161 3.69 2.12 -11.72
N VAL A 162 3.35 2.08 -10.44
CA VAL A 162 4.14 1.44 -9.39
C VAL A 162 3.27 0.42 -8.67
N THR A 163 3.56 -0.87 -8.86
CA THR A 163 2.71 -1.96 -8.38
C THR A 163 3.51 -2.95 -7.54
N ALA A 164 3.09 -3.16 -6.30
CA ALA A 164 3.50 -4.30 -5.50
C ALA A 164 2.32 -5.27 -5.40
N SER A 165 2.52 -6.54 -5.77
CA SER A 165 1.41 -7.47 -5.78
C SER A 165 1.81 -8.89 -5.38
N LEU A 166 0.91 -9.54 -4.67
CA LEU A 166 0.94 -10.98 -4.40
C LEU A 166 0.02 -11.76 -5.34
N LEU A 167 -0.57 -11.09 -6.35
CA LEU A 167 -1.42 -11.72 -7.37
C LEU A 167 -0.58 -12.31 -8.49
N ASN A 168 -1.08 -13.41 -9.06
CA ASN A 168 -0.38 -14.15 -10.09
C ASN A 168 -0.14 -13.38 -11.40
N ASN A 169 -0.94 -12.36 -11.72
CA ASN A 169 -0.78 -11.48 -12.88
C ASN A 169 -0.50 -10.00 -12.51
N GLY A 170 -0.53 -9.66 -11.22
CA GLY A 170 -0.28 -8.32 -10.69
C GLY A 170 -1.44 -7.32 -10.82
N ASP A 171 -2.55 -7.71 -11.45
CA ASP A 171 -3.72 -6.87 -11.75
C ASP A 171 -4.98 -7.47 -11.13
N ALA A 172 -5.54 -6.78 -10.14
CA ALA A 172 -6.74 -7.21 -9.43
C ALA A 172 -7.97 -7.44 -10.32
N THR A 173 -8.00 -6.88 -11.55
CA THR A 173 -9.15 -7.05 -12.45
C THR A 173 -9.17 -8.37 -13.21
N ASN A 174 -8.02 -9.02 -13.37
CA ASN A 174 -7.88 -10.22 -14.18
C ASN A 174 -7.24 -11.38 -13.40
N ALA A 175 -6.84 -11.15 -12.15
CA ALA A 175 -6.20 -12.14 -11.32
C ALA A 175 -7.18 -13.23 -10.91
N ASP A 176 -6.75 -14.47 -11.03
CA ASP A 176 -7.47 -15.67 -10.64
C ASP A 176 -6.81 -16.38 -9.45
N GLN A 177 -5.60 -15.95 -9.03
CA GLN A 177 -4.88 -16.51 -7.88
C GLN A 177 -4.04 -15.45 -7.14
N SER A 178 -3.83 -15.67 -5.85
CA SER A 178 -2.93 -14.92 -4.96
C SER A 178 -1.97 -15.83 -4.21
N ALA A 179 -0.86 -15.29 -3.74
CA ALA A 179 0.00 -15.96 -2.78
C ALA A 179 -0.71 -16.16 -1.44
N SER A 180 -0.58 -17.36 -0.88
CA SER A 180 -1.04 -17.77 0.44
C SER A 180 -0.03 -18.69 1.12
N ILE A 181 -0.23 -18.94 2.42
CA ILE A 181 0.55 -19.89 3.22
C ILE A 181 -0.41 -20.94 3.78
N LEU A 182 -0.12 -22.22 3.52
CA LEU A 182 -0.97 -23.33 3.90
C LEU A 182 -0.22 -24.37 4.74
N THR A 183 -0.87 -24.82 5.81
CA THR A 183 -0.54 -26.08 6.46
C THR A 183 -1.62 -27.10 6.16
N ASP A 184 -1.27 -28.17 5.46
CA ASP A 184 -2.23 -29.17 4.97
C ASP A 184 -1.91 -30.56 5.53
N VAL A 185 -2.89 -31.19 6.15
CA VAL A 185 -2.79 -32.54 6.71
C VAL A 185 -3.99 -33.36 6.27
N TYR A 186 -3.71 -34.47 5.59
CA TYR A 186 -4.72 -35.38 5.04
C TYR A 186 -5.12 -36.52 5.98
N GLY A 187 -4.25 -36.86 6.94
CA GLY A 187 -4.51 -37.96 7.88
C GLY A 187 -5.09 -37.50 9.20
N ASP A 188 -5.39 -38.47 10.06
CA ASP A 188 -5.90 -38.22 11.39
C ASP A 188 -4.83 -37.52 12.22
N VAL A 189 -5.23 -36.49 12.95
CA VAL A 189 -4.34 -35.79 13.86
C VAL A 189 -4.80 -36.10 15.29
N ILE A 190 -3.96 -36.81 16.04
CA ILE A 190 -4.29 -37.36 17.36
C ILE A 190 -3.21 -36.95 18.37
N HIS A 191 -3.60 -36.33 19.48
CA HIS A 191 -2.67 -35.87 20.54
C HIS A 191 -1.49 -35.05 20.04
N SER A 192 -1.70 -34.27 18.98
CA SER A 192 -0.65 -33.55 18.26
C SER A 192 -0.92 -32.05 18.25
N THR A 193 0.12 -31.26 17.97
CA THR A 193 0.04 -29.80 17.87
C THR A 193 0.41 -29.34 16.47
N ILE A 194 -0.46 -28.58 15.83
CA ILE A 194 -0.21 -27.94 14.52
C ILE A 194 -0.26 -26.42 14.72
N THR A 195 0.77 -25.72 14.27
CA THR A 195 0.87 -24.27 14.39
C THR A 195 1.21 -23.61 13.05
N SER A 196 0.46 -22.58 12.68
CA SER A 196 0.75 -21.68 11.59
C SER A 196 0.64 -20.24 12.10
N GLY A 197 1.74 -19.73 12.66
CA GLY A 197 1.74 -18.44 13.34
C GLY A 197 2.86 -17.51 12.94
N GLU A 198 2.70 -16.22 13.23
CA GLU A 198 3.69 -15.17 12.95
C GLU A 198 4.13 -15.07 11.48
N ASN A 199 3.32 -15.59 10.55
CA ASN A 199 3.59 -15.45 9.13
C ASN A 199 3.22 -14.05 8.64
N VAL A 200 3.93 -13.57 7.61
CA VAL A 200 3.76 -12.22 7.05
C VAL A 200 3.56 -12.28 5.54
N LEU A 201 2.45 -11.74 5.07
CA LEU A 201 2.23 -11.41 3.66
C LEU A 201 2.22 -9.88 3.52
N SER A 202 3.05 -9.34 2.63
CA SER A 202 3.19 -7.89 2.48
C SER A 202 3.35 -7.45 1.03
N ALA A 203 2.62 -6.41 0.65
CA ALA A 203 2.79 -5.72 -0.62
C ALA A 203 2.88 -4.20 -0.37
N SER A 204 4.01 -3.59 -0.72
CA SER A 204 4.25 -2.16 -0.51
C SER A 204 4.73 -1.46 -1.77
N ALA A 205 3.97 -0.49 -2.24
CA ALA A 205 4.29 0.34 -3.40
C ALA A 205 4.44 1.81 -2.99
N VAL A 206 5.53 2.45 -3.40
CA VAL A 206 5.80 3.88 -3.15
C VAL A 206 6.24 4.55 -4.44
N SER A 207 5.56 5.63 -4.86
CA SER A 207 5.95 6.33 -6.09
C SER A 207 7.24 7.13 -5.91
N ASN A 208 7.30 8.01 -4.90
CA ASN A 208 8.46 8.81 -4.60
C ASN A 208 8.79 8.71 -3.10
N THR A 209 10.05 8.43 -2.78
CA THR A 209 10.56 8.43 -1.41
C THR A 209 11.89 9.19 -1.32
N ALA A 210 12.03 10.06 -0.32
CA ALA A 210 13.24 10.85 -0.15
C ALA A 210 13.56 11.04 1.34
N THR A 211 14.84 10.84 1.68
CA THR A 211 15.40 11.23 2.96
C THR A 211 16.48 12.27 2.74
N ASN A 212 16.37 13.43 3.39
CA ASN A 212 17.38 14.49 3.37
C ASN A 212 17.82 14.78 4.79
N ASN A 213 19.08 14.50 5.13
CA ASN A 213 19.61 14.70 6.46
C ASN A 213 20.79 15.68 6.45
N PHE A 214 20.60 16.84 7.08
CA PHE A 214 21.62 17.85 7.24
C PHE A 214 22.07 17.93 8.70
N ALA A 215 23.38 17.87 8.93
CA ALA A 215 23.97 18.04 10.25
C ALA A 215 25.13 19.04 10.21
N MET A 216 25.14 20.01 11.13
CA MET A 216 26.22 20.97 11.29
C MET A 216 26.66 21.04 12.75
N SER A 217 27.98 21.10 12.99
CA SER A 217 28.53 21.33 14.33
C SER A 217 29.70 22.31 14.36
N GLY A 218 29.79 23.14 15.42
CA GLY A 218 30.91 24.06 15.61
C GLY A 218 30.90 24.85 16.91
N ASN A 219 31.99 25.53 17.26
CA ASN A 219 32.00 26.38 18.45
C ASN A 219 31.30 27.73 18.15
N SER A 220 31.64 28.38 17.04
CA SER A 220 30.98 29.61 16.59
C SER A 220 30.46 29.42 15.17
N VAL A 221 29.15 29.55 14.99
CA VAL A 221 28.50 29.29 13.70
C VAL A 221 27.71 30.51 13.24
N SER A 222 28.16 31.12 12.14
CA SER A 222 27.41 32.08 11.33
C SER A 222 27.32 31.52 9.92
N ALA A 223 26.21 30.82 9.63
CA ALA A 223 25.99 30.15 8.36
C ALA A 223 24.51 30.03 8.01
N THR A 224 24.22 29.89 6.71
CA THR A 224 22.87 29.58 6.20
C THR A 224 22.80 28.14 5.73
N THR A 225 21.73 27.44 6.11
CA THR A 225 21.51 26.04 5.72
C THR A 225 20.08 25.80 5.27
N GLY A 226 19.88 24.75 4.46
CA GLY A 226 18.53 24.25 4.28
C GLY A 226 18.41 22.89 3.61
N ALA A 227 17.24 22.30 3.79
CA ALA A 227 16.81 21.08 3.14
C ALA A 227 15.51 21.39 2.39
N LEU A 228 15.52 21.21 1.08
CA LEU A 228 14.36 21.40 0.21
C LEU A 228 14.02 20.07 -0.47
N ASN A 229 12.77 19.64 -0.32
CA ASN A 229 12.26 18.43 -0.94
C ASN A 229 11.02 18.73 -1.77
N MET A 230 11.04 18.30 -3.03
CA MET A 230 9.91 18.35 -3.95
C MET A 230 9.64 16.95 -4.47
N GLN A 231 8.41 16.48 -4.32
CA GLN A 231 7.95 15.23 -4.92
C GLN A 231 6.63 15.47 -5.63
N VAL A 232 6.56 15.13 -6.91
CA VAL A 232 5.31 15.15 -7.67
C VAL A 232 5.08 13.77 -8.24
N THR A 233 3.85 13.26 -8.12
CA THR A 233 3.49 12.01 -8.75
C THR A 233 2.16 12.10 -9.49
N ASN A 234 2.19 11.57 -10.71
CA ASN A 234 1.05 11.20 -11.53
C ASN A 234 1.07 9.69 -11.84
N ALA A 235 1.79 8.89 -11.03
CA ALA A 235 1.83 7.45 -11.20
C ALA A 235 0.64 6.78 -10.49
N ASP A 236 0.01 5.80 -11.14
CA ASP A 236 -0.92 4.89 -10.47
C ASP A 236 -0.12 3.99 -9.51
N VAL A 237 -0.42 4.07 -8.21
CA VAL A 237 0.27 3.31 -7.18
C VAL A 237 -0.68 2.26 -6.62
N SER A 238 -0.28 0.99 -6.72
CA SER A 238 -1.11 -0.14 -6.29
C SER A 238 -0.39 -1.12 -5.38
N SER A 239 -1.07 -1.55 -4.33
CA SER A 239 -0.73 -2.71 -3.53
C SER A 239 -1.91 -3.68 -3.56
N ASN A 240 -1.68 -4.91 -4.05
CA ASN A 240 -2.75 -5.90 -4.19
C ASN A 240 -2.34 -7.21 -3.52
N ILE A 241 -3.13 -7.65 -2.54
CA ILE A 241 -3.02 -8.95 -1.88
C ILE A 241 -4.38 -9.61 -1.93
N GLY A 242 -4.41 -10.87 -2.38
CA GLY A 242 -5.59 -11.69 -2.32
C GLY A 242 -6.70 -11.36 -3.32
N LEU A 243 -7.67 -12.26 -3.40
CA LEU A 243 -8.89 -12.09 -4.17
C LEU A 243 -10.11 -12.10 -3.26
N ALA A 244 -11.13 -11.35 -3.65
CA ALA A 244 -12.38 -11.31 -2.92
C ALA A 244 -13.03 -12.70 -2.89
N GLY A 245 -13.36 -13.15 -1.68
CA GLY A 245 -14.20 -14.32 -1.49
C GLY A 245 -15.64 -14.06 -1.95
N HIS A 246 -16.44 -15.11 -1.86
CA HIS A 246 -17.85 -15.10 -2.19
C HIS A 246 -18.64 -15.80 -1.11
N ASP A 247 -19.68 -15.12 -0.63
CA ASP A 247 -20.61 -15.72 0.31
C ASP A 247 -21.28 -16.95 -0.30
N GLY A 248 -21.56 -17.94 0.56
CA GLY A 248 -22.38 -19.06 0.20
C GLY A 248 -23.80 -18.59 -0.09
N VAL A 249 -24.42 -19.17 -1.11
CA VAL A 249 -25.83 -18.95 -1.41
C VAL A 249 -26.56 -20.27 -1.30
N ASP A 250 -27.61 -20.25 -0.50
CA ASP A 250 -28.53 -21.38 -0.39
C ASP A 250 -29.19 -21.62 -1.74
N GLY A 251 -29.22 -22.89 -2.14
CA GLY A 251 -29.99 -23.36 -3.26
C GLY A 251 -31.47 -23.53 -2.90
N GLY A 252 -32.23 -24.04 -3.86
CA GLY A 252 -33.65 -24.29 -3.70
C GLY A 252 -34.42 -24.11 -5.00
N PRO A 253 -35.72 -24.45 -5.00
CA PRO A 253 -36.59 -24.21 -6.13
C PRO A 253 -36.76 -22.69 -6.33
N PHE A 254 -36.63 -22.26 -7.58
CA PHE A 254 -36.91 -20.88 -7.99
C PHE A 254 -37.71 -20.88 -9.29
N ASP A 255 -38.60 -19.91 -9.40
CA ASP A 255 -39.43 -19.71 -10.58
C ASP A 255 -38.91 -18.50 -11.35
N PHE A 256 -38.99 -18.57 -12.68
CA PHE A 256 -38.59 -17.49 -13.57
C PHE A 256 -39.58 -17.36 -14.72
N HIS A 257 -39.73 -16.13 -15.22
CA HIS A 257 -40.60 -15.85 -16.36
C HIS A 257 -39.78 -15.74 -17.64
N PHE A 258 -40.15 -16.49 -18.67
CA PHE A 258 -39.49 -16.43 -19.96
C PHE A 258 -40.45 -16.14 -21.12
N GLN A 259 -39.92 -15.47 -22.14
CA GLN A 259 -40.62 -15.05 -23.34
C GLN A 259 -39.87 -15.56 -24.58
N GLY A 260 -40.37 -15.25 -25.77
CA GLY A 260 -39.70 -15.67 -27.00
C GLY A 260 -39.82 -14.68 -28.15
N GLU A 261 -38.81 -14.69 -29.01
CA GLU A 261 -38.66 -13.80 -30.16
C GLU A 261 -38.39 -14.59 -31.44
N ASN A 262 -38.95 -14.10 -32.55
CA ASN A 262 -38.79 -14.71 -33.88
C ASN A 262 -39.13 -16.22 -33.90
N LEU A 263 -40.15 -16.60 -33.13
CA LEU A 263 -40.52 -18.00 -32.93
C LEU A 263 -41.13 -18.62 -34.19
N GLY A 264 -40.70 -19.82 -34.52
CA GLY A 264 -41.40 -20.72 -35.44
C GLY A 264 -42.12 -21.81 -34.65
N HIS A 265 -43.33 -22.19 -35.07
CA HIS A 265 -44.08 -23.30 -34.47
C HIS A 265 -44.62 -24.22 -35.55
N SER A 266 -44.50 -25.54 -35.34
CA SER A 266 -45.11 -26.54 -36.20
C SER A 266 -45.41 -27.81 -35.40
N GLY A 267 -46.62 -28.34 -35.57
CA GLY A 267 -47.07 -29.53 -34.86
C GLY A 267 -47.13 -29.31 -33.35
N SER A 268 -46.18 -29.89 -32.63
CA SER A 268 -46.11 -29.96 -31.16
C SER A 268 -44.82 -29.37 -30.57
N ALA A 269 -44.08 -28.57 -31.33
CA ALA A 269 -42.85 -27.95 -30.84
C ALA A 269 -42.55 -26.62 -31.54
N LEU A 270 -41.70 -25.82 -30.90
CA LEU A 270 -41.05 -24.70 -31.54
C LEU A 270 -40.00 -25.20 -32.54
N THR A 271 -39.95 -24.60 -33.72
CA THR A 271 -39.06 -24.97 -34.82
C THR A 271 -37.90 -24.01 -35.01
N GLY A 272 -37.86 -22.92 -34.24
CA GLY A 272 -36.82 -21.89 -34.30
C GLY A 272 -37.21 -20.64 -33.51
N GLY A 273 -36.28 -19.69 -33.43
CA GLY A 273 -36.40 -18.48 -32.61
C GLY A 273 -35.58 -18.59 -31.33
N MET A 274 -35.77 -17.64 -30.43
CA MET A 274 -35.00 -17.55 -29.18
C MET A 274 -35.96 -17.40 -28.01
N LEU A 275 -35.71 -18.15 -26.94
CA LEU A 275 -36.33 -17.94 -25.63
C LEU A 275 -35.47 -17.01 -24.81
N TYR A 276 -36.10 -16.23 -23.92
CA TYR A 276 -35.36 -15.34 -23.05
C TYR A 276 -35.99 -15.03 -21.71
N ILE A 277 -35.14 -14.68 -20.74
CA ILE A 277 -35.49 -14.23 -19.40
C ILE A 277 -34.87 -12.84 -19.19
N GLU A 278 -35.69 -11.84 -18.91
CA GLU A 278 -35.23 -10.47 -18.61
C GLU A 278 -34.72 -10.32 -17.17
N ASN A 279 -33.95 -9.26 -16.93
CA ASN A 279 -33.44 -8.88 -15.60
C ASN A 279 -32.57 -9.98 -14.97
N ALA A 280 -31.55 -10.43 -15.69
CA ALA A 280 -30.59 -11.43 -15.18
C ALA A 280 -29.95 -10.99 -13.85
N SER A 281 -29.82 -9.67 -13.62
CA SER A 281 -29.39 -9.09 -12.35
C SER A 281 -30.24 -9.45 -11.12
N SER A 282 -31.50 -9.85 -11.31
CA SER A 282 -32.41 -10.26 -10.22
C SER A 282 -32.13 -11.64 -9.64
N PHE A 283 -31.44 -12.51 -10.40
CA PHE A 283 -31.07 -13.85 -9.95
C PHE A 283 -29.81 -13.83 -9.08
N ASN A 284 -29.84 -14.64 -8.02
CA ASN A 284 -28.66 -14.92 -7.21
C ASN A 284 -27.68 -15.84 -7.97
N ARG A 285 -26.48 -16.08 -7.40
CA ARG A 285 -25.43 -16.86 -8.06
C ARG A 285 -25.83 -18.33 -8.31
N ALA A 286 -26.56 -18.95 -7.39
CA ALA A 286 -27.03 -20.33 -7.51
C ALA A 286 -28.09 -20.48 -8.61
N GLU A 287 -29.03 -19.54 -8.68
CA GLU A 287 -30.06 -19.49 -9.72
C GLU A 287 -29.46 -19.27 -11.11
N LYS A 288 -28.47 -18.37 -11.21
CA LYS A 288 -27.71 -18.13 -12.46
C LYS A 288 -27.00 -19.39 -12.95
N ALA A 289 -26.29 -20.08 -12.05
CA ALA A 289 -25.63 -21.33 -12.38
C ALA A 289 -26.63 -22.40 -12.83
N ALA A 290 -27.78 -22.52 -12.17
CA ALA A 290 -28.83 -23.45 -12.56
C ALA A 290 -29.44 -23.14 -13.94
N LEU A 291 -29.61 -21.86 -14.28
CA LEU A 291 -30.02 -21.44 -15.64
C LEU A 291 -28.96 -21.80 -16.68
N GLU A 292 -27.68 -21.56 -16.38
CA GLU A 292 -26.57 -21.89 -17.28
C GLU A 292 -26.44 -23.40 -17.51
N ASP A 293 -26.60 -24.21 -16.46
CA ASP A 293 -26.62 -25.67 -16.53
C ASP A 293 -27.85 -26.22 -17.29
N ASP A 294 -29.01 -25.54 -17.20
CA ASP A 294 -30.19 -25.85 -18.03
C ASP A 294 -30.00 -25.43 -19.51
N GLY A 295 -28.91 -24.72 -19.83
CA GLY A 295 -28.54 -24.34 -21.20
C GLY A 295 -28.97 -22.94 -21.61
N TRP A 296 -29.28 -22.06 -20.66
CA TRP A 296 -29.44 -20.63 -20.90
C TRP A 296 -28.08 -19.92 -20.92
N ALA A 297 -27.88 -18.97 -21.83
CA ALA A 297 -26.64 -18.19 -21.93
C ALA A 297 -26.89 -16.72 -21.59
N LEU A 298 -26.04 -16.12 -20.76
CA LEU A 298 -26.13 -14.71 -20.42
C LEU A 298 -25.67 -13.83 -21.59
N ASN A 299 -26.54 -12.91 -22.03
CA ASN A 299 -26.27 -11.93 -23.07
C ASN A 299 -26.74 -10.53 -22.61
N GLY A 300 -25.80 -9.71 -22.13
CA GLY A 300 -26.14 -8.45 -21.48
C GLY A 300 -26.83 -8.68 -20.13
N ASP A 301 -28.06 -8.16 -19.95
CA ASP A 301 -28.87 -8.35 -18.74
C ASP A 301 -30.03 -9.35 -18.96
N ARG A 302 -29.88 -10.26 -19.93
CA ARG A 302 -30.89 -11.26 -20.32
C ARG A 302 -30.25 -12.64 -20.49
N TYR A 303 -30.94 -13.67 -20.04
CA TYR A 303 -30.59 -15.06 -20.35
C TYR A 303 -31.32 -15.50 -21.62
N GLU A 304 -30.62 -16.18 -22.53
CA GLU A 304 -31.12 -16.57 -23.85
C GLU A 304 -30.89 -18.06 -24.12
N LYS A 305 -31.85 -18.72 -24.77
CA LYS A 305 -31.78 -20.14 -25.12
C LYS A 305 -32.40 -20.38 -26.49
N ASP A 306 -31.86 -21.31 -27.28
CA ASP A 306 -32.48 -21.71 -28.56
C ASP A 306 -33.87 -22.28 -28.31
N ALA A 307 -34.87 -21.74 -28.99
CA ALA A 307 -36.24 -22.19 -28.86
C ALA A 307 -36.49 -23.52 -29.59
N ALA A 308 -35.68 -23.85 -30.59
CA ALA A 308 -35.90 -25.02 -31.43
C ALA A 308 -35.95 -26.34 -30.63
N GLY A 309 -36.99 -27.13 -30.85
CA GLY A 309 -37.19 -28.41 -30.18
C GLY A 309 -37.93 -28.32 -28.85
N THR A 310 -38.25 -27.12 -28.35
CA THR A 310 -39.05 -26.94 -27.13
C THR A 310 -40.48 -27.46 -27.36
N PRO A 311 -40.97 -28.46 -26.59
CA PRO A 311 -42.32 -28.98 -26.74
C PRO A 311 -43.38 -27.92 -26.44
N MET A 312 -44.33 -27.73 -27.36
CA MET A 312 -45.38 -26.72 -27.23
C MET A 312 -46.54 -27.06 -28.18
N THR A 313 -47.74 -27.29 -27.65
CA THR A 313 -48.95 -27.45 -28.47
C THR A 313 -49.37 -26.12 -29.11
N GLY A 314 -50.22 -26.16 -30.14
CA GLY A 314 -50.68 -24.93 -30.81
C GLY A 314 -51.40 -23.93 -29.90
N GLN A 315 -52.13 -24.41 -28.90
CA GLN A 315 -52.80 -23.53 -27.92
C GLN A 315 -51.82 -22.93 -26.91
N GLU A 316 -50.83 -23.71 -26.47
CA GLU A 316 -49.75 -23.23 -25.60
C GLU A 316 -48.90 -22.18 -26.32
N TYR A 317 -48.63 -22.36 -27.61
CA TYR A 317 -47.92 -21.38 -28.43
C TYR A 317 -48.63 -20.04 -28.50
N VAL A 318 -49.95 -20.04 -28.73
CA VAL A 318 -50.75 -18.79 -28.74
C VAL A 318 -50.72 -18.12 -27.37
N ASN A 319 -50.77 -18.88 -26.28
CA ASN A 319 -50.72 -18.31 -24.93
C ASN A 319 -49.32 -17.74 -24.61
N PHE A 320 -48.27 -18.48 -24.97
CA PHE A 320 -46.87 -18.11 -24.76
C PHE A 320 -46.51 -16.82 -25.50
N THR A 321 -46.91 -16.69 -26.78
CA THR A 321 -46.64 -15.47 -27.56
C THR A 321 -47.31 -14.21 -27.02
N ASN A 322 -48.38 -14.33 -26.23
CA ASN A 322 -49.08 -13.18 -25.66
C ASN A 322 -48.59 -12.80 -24.26
N ASN A 323 -48.17 -13.78 -23.44
CA ASN A 323 -47.92 -13.56 -22.02
C ASN A 323 -46.63 -14.16 -21.49
N GLY A 324 -45.79 -14.80 -22.33
CA GLY A 324 -44.69 -15.62 -21.87
C GLY A 324 -45.17 -16.88 -21.12
N MET A 325 -44.23 -17.54 -20.42
CA MET A 325 -44.49 -18.68 -19.55
C MET A 325 -43.56 -18.64 -18.34
N ASP A 326 -43.98 -19.26 -17.26
CA ASP A 326 -43.14 -19.47 -16.09
C ASP A 326 -42.42 -20.81 -16.21
N GLY A 327 -41.12 -20.80 -15.95
CA GLY A 327 -40.29 -21.97 -15.73
C GLY A 327 -39.98 -22.10 -14.25
N SER A 328 -39.59 -23.32 -13.85
CA SER A 328 -39.14 -23.61 -12.50
C SER A 328 -37.91 -24.50 -12.59
N LEU A 329 -36.86 -24.12 -11.87
CA LEU A 329 -35.63 -24.90 -11.73
C LEU A 329 -35.31 -25.04 -10.24
N THR A 330 -34.45 -25.99 -9.91
CA THR A 330 -33.88 -26.09 -8.58
C THR A 330 -32.41 -25.77 -8.69
N ALA A 331 -31.98 -24.75 -7.95
CA ALA A 331 -30.58 -24.43 -7.82
C ALA A 331 -29.94 -25.26 -6.71
N ASP A 332 -28.73 -25.76 -6.95
CA ASP A 332 -27.90 -26.33 -5.90
C ASP A 332 -27.31 -25.22 -5.03
N SER A 333 -27.14 -25.49 -3.73
CA SER A 333 -26.43 -24.54 -2.86
C SER A 333 -24.98 -24.40 -3.31
N ILE A 334 -24.52 -23.16 -3.44
CA ILE A 334 -23.11 -22.88 -3.72
C ILE A 334 -22.44 -22.55 -2.38
N PRO A 335 -21.40 -23.29 -1.97
CA PRO A 335 -20.70 -23.03 -0.71
C PRO A 335 -19.97 -21.68 -0.75
N ALA A 336 -19.74 -21.11 0.43
CA ALA A 336 -18.88 -19.94 0.54
C ALA A 336 -17.46 -20.27 0.08
N VAL A 337 -16.86 -19.37 -0.68
CA VAL A 337 -15.45 -19.41 -1.05
C VAL A 337 -14.76 -18.29 -0.29
N PRO A 338 -13.90 -18.60 0.70
CA PRO A 338 -13.14 -17.57 1.40
C PRO A 338 -12.25 -16.79 0.44
N SER A 339 -11.84 -15.60 0.87
CA SER A 339 -10.85 -14.80 0.16
C SER A 339 -9.55 -15.59 -0.06
N ASP A 340 -9.06 -15.54 -1.30
CA ASP A 340 -7.74 -16.09 -1.62
C ASP A 340 -6.67 -15.15 -1.06
N GLY A 341 -5.57 -15.68 -0.54
CA GLY A 341 -4.58 -14.95 0.25
C GLY A 341 -4.71 -15.16 1.77
N GLY A 342 -3.65 -14.82 2.50
CA GLY A 342 -3.58 -15.02 3.95
C GLY A 342 -2.97 -16.36 4.35
N VAL A 343 -3.42 -16.91 5.48
CA VAL A 343 -2.83 -18.09 6.12
C VAL A 343 -3.94 -19.04 6.56
N THR A 344 -3.86 -20.31 6.18
CA THR A 344 -4.85 -21.32 6.56
C THR A 344 -4.22 -22.63 7.05
N ILE A 345 -5.02 -23.38 7.81
CA ILE A 345 -4.74 -24.75 8.23
C ILE A 345 -5.86 -25.63 7.69
N ALA A 346 -5.54 -26.70 6.98
CA ALA A 346 -6.48 -27.71 6.50
C ALA A 346 -6.13 -29.06 7.14
N VAL A 347 -7.05 -29.64 7.94
CA VAL A 347 -6.76 -30.85 8.73
C VAL A 347 -7.99 -31.72 8.96
N ASP A 348 -7.78 -32.91 9.55
CA ASP A 348 -8.82 -33.77 10.08
C ASP A 348 -8.72 -34.07 11.63
N GLY A 349 -8.04 -33.25 12.49
CA GLY A 349 -8.11 -33.35 14.00
C GLY A 349 -7.06 -32.62 14.91
N SER A 350 -7.14 -32.79 16.27
CA SER A 350 -6.28 -32.27 17.41
C SER A 350 -6.09 -30.75 17.63
N THR A 351 -5.05 -30.30 18.38
CA THR A 351 -4.80 -28.89 18.77
C THR A 351 -4.18 -28.12 17.61
N LEU A 352 -4.87 -27.05 17.20
CA LEU A 352 -4.59 -26.28 15.99
C LEU A 352 -4.49 -24.81 16.37
N ARG A 353 -3.42 -24.15 15.91
CA ARG A 353 -3.16 -22.76 16.22
C ARG A 353 -2.83 -21.97 14.98
N LEU A 354 -3.64 -20.96 14.71
CA LEU A 354 -3.44 -19.98 13.64
C LEU A 354 -3.39 -18.60 14.28
N ASP A 355 -2.20 -18.24 14.75
CA ASP A 355 -2.05 -17.10 15.67
C ASP A 355 -1.07 -16.04 15.15
N ASN A 356 -1.40 -14.77 15.37
CA ASN A 356 -0.51 -13.63 15.15
C ASN A 356 0.05 -13.51 13.72
N ASN A 357 -0.69 -13.97 12.71
CA ASN A 357 -0.32 -13.76 11.31
C ASN A 357 -0.65 -12.32 10.88
N LEU A 358 0.14 -11.78 9.96
CA LEU A 358 0.01 -10.40 9.46
C LEU A 358 -0.12 -10.39 7.93
N VAL A 359 -1.18 -9.75 7.43
CA VAL A 359 -1.34 -9.42 6.01
C VAL A 359 -1.41 -7.90 5.88
N VAL A 360 -0.47 -7.30 5.13
CA VAL A 360 -0.37 -5.83 5.03
C VAL A 360 -0.12 -5.32 3.62
N GLY A 361 -1.08 -4.55 3.11
CA GLY A 361 -0.99 -3.79 1.87
C GLY A 361 -0.71 -2.30 2.16
N ALA A 362 0.18 -1.70 1.36
CA ALA A 362 0.48 -0.27 1.42
C ALA A 362 0.72 0.33 0.03
N ALA A 363 -0.02 1.37 -0.33
CA ALA A 363 0.22 2.19 -1.52
C ALA A 363 0.46 3.65 -1.10
N ARG A 364 1.62 4.20 -1.44
CA ARG A 364 2.00 5.57 -1.08
C ARG A 364 2.42 6.38 -2.30
N GLY A 365 1.90 7.60 -2.43
CA GLY A 365 2.31 8.53 -3.47
C GLY A 365 3.70 9.07 -3.16
N ASN A 366 3.75 10.07 -2.28
CA ASN A 366 4.99 10.75 -1.90
C ASN A 366 5.30 10.55 -0.42
N VAL A 367 6.53 10.17 -0.10
CA VAL A 367 7.05 9.98 1.27
C VAL A 367 8.32 10.80 1.43
N ALA A 368 8.37 11.67 2.43
CA ALA A 368 9.53 12.52 2.66
C ALA A 368 9.95 12.55 4.14
N THR A 369 11.26 12.48 4.39
CA THR A 369 11.85 12.78 5.70
C THR A 369 12.94 13.82 5.52
N ASN A 370 12.77 15.00 6.12
CA ASN A 370 13.71 16.10 6.02
C ASN A 370 14.18 16.54 7.41
N GLY A 371 15.47 16.34 7.67
CA GLY A 371 16.11 16.72 8.93
C GLY A 371 17.16 17.79 8.72
N LEU A 372 17.15 18.81 9.57
CA LEU A 372 18.19 19.81 9.70
C LEU A 372 18.57 19.92 11.17
N LYS A 373 19.82 19.63 11.50
CA LYS A 373 20.36 19.78 12.83
C LYS A 373 21.57 20.70 12.84
N VAL A 374 21.58 21.69 13.74
CA VAL A 374 22.74 22.53 14.01
C VAL A 374 23.05 22.53 15.50
N ASP A 375 24.26 22.08 15.85
CA ASP A 375 24.76 22.05 17.23
C ASP A 375 25.97 22.98 17.36
N ALA A 376 25.88 24.02 18.20
CA ALA A 376 26.99 24.91 18.43
C ALA A 376 27.18 25.37 19.87
N ASN A 377 28.31 26.02 20.17
CA ASN A 377 28.39 26.81 21.38
C ASN A 377 27.68 28.16 21.21
N ALA A 378 27.76 28.80 20.04
CA ALA A 378 27.00 30.00 19.68
C ALA A 378 26.52 29.96 18.23
N LEU A 379 25.23 30.24 18.02
CA LEU A 379 24.61 30.39 16.70
C LEU A 379 24.32 31.88 16.45
N ALA A 380 25.02 32.45 15.47
CA ALA A 380 24.88 33.85 15.08
C ALA A 380 24.01 34.00 13.82
N ASP A 381 23.70 35.25 13.48
CA ASP A 381 22.98 35.59 12.24
C ASP A 381 23.89 35.30 11.05
N GLY A 382 23.53 34.29 10.25
CA GLY A 382 24.19 34.00 8.98
C GLY A 382 23.97 35.08 7.92
N PHE A 383 23.05 36.02 8.15
CA PHE A 383 22.70 37.08 7.22
C PHE A 383 23.35 38.43 7.52
N LYS A 384 23.68 39.15 6.44
CA LYS A 384 23.72 40.63 6.44
C LYS A 384 22.76 41.26 5.42
N ASN A 385 22.39 40.55 4.34
CA ASN A 385 21.44 40.97 3.28
C ASN A 385 20.32 39.92 3.04
N GLU A 386 19.15 40.36 2.55
CA GLU A 386 17.81 39.74 2.59
C GLU A 386 17.55 38.52 1.65
N ASP A 387 18.55 37.67 1.32
CA ASP A 387 18.47 36.82 0.10
C ASP A 387 18.44 35.27 0.29
N ALA A 388 18.58 34.69 1.50
CA ALA A 388 18.61 33.22 1.64
C ALA A 388 17.22 32.62 1.66
N THR A 389 16.92 31.93 0.56
CA THR A 389 15.60 31.48 0.19
C THR A 389 15.60 30.01 -0.18
N ALA A 390 14.54 29.30 0.17
CA ALA A 390 14.18 28.05 -0.50
C ALA A 390 12.84 28.26 -1.18
N LYS A 391 12.80 28.05 -2.51
CA LYS A 391 11.63 28.38 -3.33
C LYS A 391 11.21 27.22 -4.21
N THR A 392 9.90 27.07 -4.34
CA THR A 392 9.25 26.30 -5.40
C THR A 392 8.35 27.23 -6.21
N THR A 393 8.26 26.97 -7.50
CA THR A 393 7.43 27.74 -8.44
C THR A 393 5.94 27.61 -8.18
N ASN A 394 5.53 26.60 -7.42
CA ASN A 394 4.14 26.37 -7.06
C ASN A 394 3.66 27.21 -5.88
N GLY A 395 4.50 28.09 -5.30
CA GLY A 395 4.10 29.02 -4.23
C GLY A 395 4.45 28.55 -2.83
N LEU A 396 5.59 27.87 -2.69
CA LEU A 396 6.28 27.67 -1.41
C LEU A 396 7.57 28.51 -1.47
N ASP A 397 7.58 29.65 -0.77
CA ASP A 397 8.75 30.52 -0.67
C ASP A 397 9.08 30.69 0.81
N THR A 398 10.32 30.39 1.18
CA THR A 398 10.79 30.53 2.54
C THR A 398 12.02 31.41 2.58
N GLN A 399 12.07 32.33 3.52
CA GLN A 399 13.24 33.14 3.86
C GLN A 399 13.58 32.82 5.30
N ALA A 400 14.81 32.38 5.60
CA ALA A 400 15.35 32.16 6.96
C ALA A 400 16.83 31.77 6.85
N ASN A 401 17.59 31.77 7.96
CA ASN A 401 18.96 31.24 7.96
C ASN A 401 18.93 29.72 7.82
N GLN A 402 18.10 29.07 8.63
CA GLN A 402 17.94 27.62 8.68
C GLN A 402 16.55 27.25 8.16
N THR A 403 16.46 26.44 7.11
CA THR A 403 15.18 26.19 6.44
C THR A 403 14.99 24.72 6.12
N VAL A 404 13.84 24.17 6.51
CA VAL A 404 13.32 22.92 5.98
C VAL A 404 12.05 23.22 5.20
N ALA A 405 12.02 22.82 3.94
CA ALA A 405 10.93 23.08 3.02
C ALA A 405 10.54 21.79 2.31
N ASN A 406 9.27 21.42 2.38
CA ASN A 406 8.75 20.22 1.75
C ASN A 406 7.52 20.54 0.91
N PHE A 407 7.55 20.14 -0.36
CA PHE A 407 6.45 20.28 -1.29
C PHE A 407 6.14 18.90 -1.88
N GLN A 408 4.94 18.38 -1.63
CA GLN A 408 4.50 17.12 -2.19
C GLN A 408 3.17 17.31 -2.90
N THR A 409 3.09 16.83 -4.14
CA THR A 409 1.84 16.84 -4.91
C THR A 409 1.58 15.45 -5.45
N VAL A 410 0.39 14.93 -5.17
CA VAL A 410 -0.21 13.85 -5.94
C VAL A 410 -1.23 14.50 -6.85
N GLU A 411 -1.08 14.35 -8.17
CA GLU A 411 -2.00 14.98 -9.14
C GLU A 411 -3.34 14.21 -9.17
N ALA A 412 -3.72 13.61 -10.31
CA ALA A 412 -4.95 12.82 -10.42
C ALA A 412 -4.76 11.29 -10.59
N PRO A 413 -3.67 10.64 -10.13
CA PRO A 413 -3.54 9.19 -10.24
C PRO A 413 -4.48 8.47 -9.26
N ARG A 414 -4.60 7.15 -9.44
CA ARG A 414 -5.28 6.28 -8.47
C ARG A 414 -4.25 5.66 -7.53
N LEU A 415 -4.45 5.86 -6.22
CA LEU A 415 -3.71 5.15 -5.17
C LEU A 415 -4.63 4.09 -4.59
N THR A 416 -4.25 2.83 -4.71
CA THR A 416 -5.07 1.71 -4.28
C THR A 416 -4.28 0.72 -3.46
N SER A 417 -4.80 0.39 -2.28
CA SER A 417 -4.37 -0.75 -1.49
C SER A 417 -5.58 -1.65 -1.33
N ASP A 418 -5.55 -2.82 -1.96
CA ASP A 418 -6.59 -3.83 -1.87
C ASP A 418 -6.03 -5.07 -1.20
N VAL A 419 -6.63 -5.43 -0.06
CA VAL A 419 -6.20 -6.57 0.74
C VAL A 419 -7.39 -7.48 1.00
N TYR A 420 -7.28 -8.70 0.49
CA TYR A 420 -8.19 -9.80 0.75
C TYR A 420 -7.37 -10.91 1.41
N GLY A 421 -7.90 -11.49 2.47
CA GLY A 421 -7.17 -12.51 3.21
C GLY A 421 -8.07 -13.37 4.06
N SER A 422 -7.70 -14.63 4.17
CA SER A 422 -8.33 -15.62 5.02
C SER A 422 -7.40 -16.02 6.16
N PHE A 423 -7.93 -16.06 7.37
CA PHE A 423 -7.31 -16.66 8.54
C PHE A 423 -8.25 -17.72 9.08
N GLY A 424 -7.94 -18.99 8.84
CA GLY A 424 -8.87 -20.01 9.30
C GLY A 424 -8.38 -21.44 9.30
N ILE A 425 -9.11 -22.24 10.04
CA ILE A 425 -8.97 -23.69 10.11
C ILE A 425 -10.12 -24.31 9.31
N SER A 426 -9.79 -25.06 8.28
CA SER A 426 -10.73 -25.82 7.46
C SER A 426 -10.56 -27.32 7.72
N THR A 427 -11.66 -28.07 7.60
CA THR A 427 -11.67 -29.53 7.80
C THR A 427 -12.50 -30.23 6.73
N ALA A 428 -12.28 -31.54 6.53
CA ALA A 428 -13.06 -32.28 5.52
C ALA A 428 -14.54 -32.27 5.87
N GLU A 429 -15.38 -32.40 4.85
CA GLU A 429 -16.82 -32.58 5.07
C GLU A 429 -17.03 -33.83 5.92
N ALA A 430 -17.80 -33.70 7.00
CA ALA A 430 -18.00 -34.73 8.02
C ALA A 430 -16.76 -35.16 8.85
N ALA A 431 -15.66 -34.39 8.83
CA ALA A 431 -14.54 -34.60 9.74
C ALA A 431 -15.01 -34.50 11.21
N THR A 432 -14.61 -35.47 12.03
CA THR A 432 -14.97 -35.48 13.45
C THR A 432 -13.86 -34.83 14.27
N ILE A 433 -14.16 -33.66 14.82
CA ILE A 433 -13.23 -32.93 15.69
C ILE A 433 -13.66 -33.15 17.13
N SER A 434 -12.86 -33.90 17.89
CA SER A 434 -13.18 -34.23 19.29
C SER A 434 -12.02 -34.00 20.24
N GLY A 435 -12.28 -33.39 21.39
CA GLY A 435 -11.26 -33.13 22.42
C GLY A 435 -10.15 -32.15 21.99
N SER A 436 -10.40 -31.33 20.96
CA SER A 436 -9.44 -30.43 20.35
C SER A 436 -9.48 -29.02 20.93
N THR A 437 -8.40 -28.26 20.70
CA THR A 437 -8.38 -26.80 20.90
C THR A 437 -8.00 -26.14 19.58
N LEU A 438 -8.89 -25.29 19.05
CA LEU A 438 -8.75 -24.62 17.77
C LEU A 438 -8.67 -23.12 18.03
N LEU A 439 -7.54 -22.52 17.71
CA LEU A 439 -7.28 -21.10 17.95
C LEU A 439 -7.03 -20.40 16.62
N VAL A 440 -7.78 -19.33 16.38
CA VAL A 440 -7.55 -18.40 15.29
C VAL A 440 -7.46 -17.01 15.91
N ASN A 441 -6.33 -16.68 16.53
CA ASN A 441 -6.24 -15.52 17.41
C ASN A 441 -5.20 -14.49 16.97
N GLY A 442 -5.47 -13.22 17.23
CA GLY A 442 -4.46 -12.15 17.05
C GLY A 442 -4.02 -11.91 15.61
N ASN A 443 -4.74 -12.42 14.61
CA ASN A 443 -4.37 -12.23 13.21
C ASN A 443 -4.76 -10.82 12.75
N GLU A 444 -3.83 -10.12 12.10
CA GLU A 444 -4.00 -8.72 11.69
C GLU A 444 -3.97 -8.59 10.16
N GLN A 445 -4.96 -7.86 9.63
CA GLN A 445 -5.03 -7.46 8.24
C GLN A 445 -5.12 -5.94 8.15
N ASN A 446 -4.20 -5.35 7.38
CA ASN A 446 -4.10 -3.91 7.22
C ASN A 446 -4.02 -3.52 5.74
N SER A 447 -4.81 -2.54 5.33
CA SER A 447 -4.72 -1.90 4.02
C SER A 447 -4.57 -0.39 4.17
N VAL A 448 -3.50 0.17 3.57
CA VAL A 448 -3.14 1.57 3.74
C VAL A 448 -2.91 2.23 2.38
N ALA A 449 -3.66 3.29 2.08
CA ALA A 449 -3.41 4.14 0.92
C ALA A 449 -3.14 5.57 1.39
N VAL A 450 -1.97 6.12 1.06
CA VAL A 450 -1.56 7.46 1.48
C VAL A 450 -1.10 8.29 0.29
N GLY A 451 -1.72 9.45 0.07
CA GLY A 451 -1.30 10.40 -0.96
C GLY A 451 0.10 10.96 -0.68
N ASN A 452 0.18 11.87 0.29
CA ASN A 452 1.43 12.48 0.73
C ASN A 452 1.66 12.21 2.21
N THR A 453 2.88 11.83 2.58
CA THR A 453 3.34 11.81 3.97
C THR A 453 4.70 12.48 4.11
N ALA A 454 4.87 13.29 5.16
CA ALA A 454 6.14 13.95 5.43
C ALA A 454 6.43 14.09 6.93
N THR A 455 7.71 13.91 7.28
CA THR A 455 8.26 14.31 8.58
C THR A 455 9.36 15.34 8.34
N ASN A 456 9.19 16.54 8.86
CA ASN A 456 10.14 17.64 8.70
C ASN A 456 10.58 18.13 10.08
N SER A 457 11.89 18.16 10.32
CA SER A 457 12.45 18.57 11.60
C SER A 457 13.60 19.58 11.41
N ASN A 458 13.57 20.67 12.16
CA ASN A 458 14.66 21.63 12.27
C ASN A 458 15.05 21.78 13.76
N ASP A 459 16.26 21.37 14.12
CA ASP A 459 16.76 21.31 15.49
C ASP A 459 18.00 22.21 15.63
N LEU A 460 17.83 23.31 16.35
CA LEU A 460 18.87 24.30 16.62
C LEU A 460 19.25 24.25 18.11
N GLN A 461 20.47 23.82 18.37
CA GLN A 461 21.02 23.73 19.71
C GLN A 461 22.24 24.64 19.82
N ALA A 462 22.22 25.56 20.79
CA ALA A 462 23.39 26.35 21.14
C ALA A 462 23.63 26.39 22.66
N ALA A 463 24.86 26.22 23.12
CA ALA A 463 25.15 26.29 24.56
C ALA A 463 24.97 27.71 25.14
N THR A 464 25.34 28.75 24.40
CA THR A 464 25.32 30.14 24.88
C THR A 464 24.15 30.93 24.31
N GLY A 465 24.03 31.04 22.99
CA GLY A 465 23.00 31.87 22.38
C GLY A 465 22.61 31.46 20.96
N VAL A 466 21.33 31.67 20.64
CA VAL A 466 20.77 31.61 19.28
C VAL A 466 20.35 33.01 18.85
N MET A 467 20.97 33.50 17.78
CA MET A 467 20.65 34.75 17.08
C MET A 467 20.48 34.47 15.58
N THR A 468 19.67 33.47 15.22
CA THR A 468 19.47 33.03 13.84
C THR A 468 17.99 32.77 13.59
N THR A 469 17.53 32.81 12.33
CA THR A 469 16.14 32.49 11.99
C THR A 469 15.97 31.06 11.51
N ALA A 470 14.81 30.48 11.79
CA ALA A 470 14.52 29.08 11.49
C ALA A 470 13.10 28.91 10.96
N THR A 471 12.95 28.12 9.90
CA THR A 471 11.63 27.81 9.32
C THR A 471 11.50 26.33 8.99
N VAL A 472 10.33 25.76 9.28
CA VAL A 472 9.86 24.48 8.75
C VAL A 472 8.55 24.73 8.03
N VAL A 473 8.50 24.46 6.73
CA VAL A 473 7.29 24.64 5.93
C VAL A 473 7.01 23.37 5.14
N SER A 474 5.76 22.91 5.20
CA SER A 474 5.30 21.81 4.35
C SER A 474 4.03 22.18 3.61
N ARG A 475 3.99 21.86 2.33
CA ARG A 475 2.79 21.91 1.51
C ARG A 475 2.54 20.55 0.91
N GLN A 476 1.36 20.02 1.17
CA GLN A 476 0.90 18.77 0.58
C GLN A 476 -0.40 19.00 -0.17
N GLU A 477 -0.42 18.55 -1.42
CA GLU A 477 -1.59 18.64 -2.30
C GLU A 477 -1.90 17.27 -2.86
N SER A 478 -3.17 16.89 -2.87
CA SER A 478 -3.60 15.62 -3.45
C SER A 478 -4.91 15.81 -4.21
N GLY A 479 -4.90 15.50 -5.51
CA GLY A 479 -6.10 15.35 -6.32
C GLY A 479 -6.48 13.88 -6.56
N ALA A 480 -5.76 12.94 -5.95
CA ALA A 480 -5.91 11.51 -6.23
C ALA A 480 -7.15 10.90 -5.59
N ALA A 481 -7.64 9.83 -6.24
CA ALA A 481 -8.52 8.87 -5.59
C ALA A 481 -7.70 7.99 -4.65
N ILE A 482 -7.98 8.08 -3.35
CA ILE A 482 -7.34 7.26 -2.31
C ILE A 482 -8.28 6.13 -1.92
N ASN A 483 -7.97 4.91 -2.37
CA ASN A 483 -8.76 3.72 -2.09
C ASN A 483 -7.96 2.76 -1.23
N ALA A 484 -8.38 2.58 0.01
CA ALA A 484 -7.92 1.47 0.83
C ALA A 484 -9.12 0.54 1.06
N SER A 485 -8.99 -0.72 0.67
CA SER A 485 -9.96 -1.77 0.91
C SER A 485 -9.32 -2.94 1.65
N SER A 486 -10.04 -3.49 2.61
CA SER A 486 -9.59 -4.64 3.39
C SER A 486 -10.77 -5.53 3.74
N THR A 487 -10.81 -6.74 3.18
CA THR A 487 -11.83 -7.77 3.48
C THR A 487 -11.14 -8.98 4.09
N GLN A 488 -11.55 -9.35 5.30
CA GLN A 488 -10.92 -10.41 6.08
C GLN A 488 -11.95 -11.49 6.38
N ASP A 489 -11.62 -12.73 6.06
CA ASP A 489 -12.38 -13.91 6.47
C ASP A 489 -11.70 -14.58 7.66
N ILE A 490 -12.49 -14.88 8.69
CA ILE A 490 -12.06 -15.62 9.87
C ILE A 490 -12.99 -16.79 10.06
N PHE A 491 -12.44 -18.01 10.10
CA PHE A 491 -13.26 -19.20 10.22
C PHE A 491 -12.57 -20.33 10.98
N ALA A 492 -13.40 -21.14 11.61
CA ALA A 492 -13.04 -22.42 12.21
C ALA A 492 -14.22 -23.39 12.02
N PRO A 493 -14.00 -24.71 12.14
CA PRO A 493 -15.04 -25.71 11.92
C PRO A 493 -16.21 -25.57 12.90
N ALA A 494 -17.44 -25.72 12.37
CA ALA A 494 -18.67 -25.57 13.16
C ALA A 494 -19.05 -26.84 13.95
N ALA A 495 -18.64 -28.02 13.48
CA ALA A 495 -18.95 -29.30 14.11
C ALA A 495 -17.78 -29.76 14.98
N VAL A 496 -17.84 -29.43 16.27
CA VAL A 496 -16.83 -29.85 17.26
C VAL A 496 -17.51 -30.49 18.48
N ASP A 497 -16.96 -31.59 18.98
CA ASP A 497 -17.43 -32.29 20.18
C ASP A 497 -16.39 -32.23 21.30
N GLY A 498 -16.78 -31.89 22.52
CA GLY A 498 -15.87 -31.78 23.66
C GLY A 498 -14.62 -30.89 23.42
N SER A 499 -14.68 -29.95 22.47
CA SER A 499 -13.55 -29.14 21.99
C SER A 499 -13.75 -27.66 22.32
N THR A 500 -12.66 -26.88 22.24
CA THR A 500 -12.69 -25.42 22.36
C THR A 500 -12.36 -24.78 21.02
N VAL A 501 -13.16 -23.80 20.60
CA VAL A 501 -12.88 -22.94 19.45
C VAL A 501 -12.77 -21.51 19.96
N GLU A 502 -11.64 -20.86 19.70
CA GLU A 502 -11.39 -19.47 20.03
C GLU A 502 -11.01 -18.71 18.76
N MET A 503 -11.70 -17.59 18.54
CA MET A 503 -11.45 -16.67 17.42
C MET A 503 -11.46 -15.24 17.98
N SER A 504 -10.40 -14.86 18.68
CA SER A 504 -10.30 -13.61 19.42
C SER A 504 -9.16 -12.72 18.94
N GLU A 505 -9.26 -11.41 19.20
CA GLU A 505 -8.17 -10.44 18.94
C GLU A 505 -7.75 -10.31 17.46
N ASN A 506 -8.51 -10.87 16.53
CA ASN A 506 -8.29 -10.64 15.11
C ASN A 506 -8.69 -9.20 14.73
N LYS A 507 -7.91 -8.58 13.85
CA LYS A 507 -8.03 -7.17 13.50
C LYS A 507 -8.02 -6.98 12.00
N ASN A 508 -8.98 -6.19 11.50
CA ASN A 508 -9.03 -5.74 10.13
C ASN A 508 -9.09 -4.20 10.10
N VAL A 509 -8.13 -3.54 9.44
CA VAL A 509 -8.10 -2.09 9.29
C VAL A 509 -7.89 -1.69 7.85
N SER A 510 -8.69 -0.73 7.40
CA SER A 510 -8.46 0.01 6.17
C SER A 510 -8.31 1.50 6.46
N LEU A 511 -7.29 2.13 5.89
CA LEU A 511 -6.98 3.54 6.12
C LEU A 511 -6.57 4.25 4.82
N GLY A 512 -7.40 5.21 4.41
CA GLY A 512 -7.09 6.16 3.35
C GLY A 512 -6.71 7.51 3.94
N ILE A 513 -5.55 8.04 3.56
CA ILE A 513 -5.09 9.38 3.97
C ILE A 513 -4.66 10.15 2.73
N GLN A 514 -5.13 11.39 2.56
CA GLN A 514 -4.68 12.23 1.46
C GLN A 514 -3.34 12.91 1.77
N ASN A 515 -3.24 13.55 2.92
CA ASN A 515 -2.09 14.32 3.36
C ASN A 515 -1.85 14.07 4.84
N ASP A 516 -0.63 13.71 5.19
CA ASP A 516 -0.16 13.49 6.56
C ASP A 516 1.20 14.19 6.74
N VAL A 517 1.29 15.11 7.71
CA VAL A 517 2.53 15.85 7.93
C VAL A 517 2.79 16.08 9.40
N VAL A 518 4.03 15.83 9.79
CA VAL A 518 4.59 16.23 11.07
C VAL A 518 5.70 17.24 10.80
N ASN A 519 5.53 18.45 11.33
CA ASN A 519 6.54 19.50 11.31
C ASN A 519 7.00 19.80 12.74
N GLU A 520 8.30 19.76 12.98
CA GLU A 520 8.89 20.02 14.29
C GLU A 520 10.02 21.06 14.18
N LEU A 521 9.97 22.09 15.02
CA LEU A 521 11.04 23.07 15.18
C LEU A 521 11.44 23.13 16.65
N THR A 522 12.69 22.79 16.93
CA THR A 522 13.29 22.90 18.26
C THR A 522 14.38 23.97 18.23
N VAL A 523 14.31 24.91 19.18
CA VAL A 523 15.34 25.94 19.39
C VAL A 523 15.69 25.95 20.88
N SER A 524 16.96 25.68 21.19
CA SER A 524 17.42 25.54 22.58
C SER A 524 18.74 26.28 22.79
N ALA A 525 18.76 27.19 23.78
CA ALA A 525 19.97 27.84 24.28
C ALA A 525 19.75 28.51 25.65
N ASN A 526 20.85 28.90 26.30
CA ASN A 526 20.80 29.78 27.47
C ASN A 526 20.15 31.14 27.16
N THR A 527 20.36 31.65 25.94
CA THR A 527 19.74 32.87 25.44
C THR A 527 19.21 32.66 24.02
N ILE A 528 17.95 33.01 23.77
CA ILE A 528 17.37 33.10 22.42
C ILE A 528 17.02 34.57 22.23
N ASP A 529 17.68 35.23 21.28
CA ASP A 529 17.51 36.66 21.04
C ASP A 529 16.93 36.92 19.65
N THR A 530 16.23 38.04 19.50
CA THR A 530 15.67 38.46 18.22
C THR A 530 16.81 38.79 17.26
N VAL A 531 16.75 38.24 16.05
CA VAL A 531 17.84 38.37 15.07
C VAL A 531 18.01 39.84 14.66
N ARG A 532 16.90 40.60 14.52
CA ARG A 532 16.87 42.06 14.30
C ARG A 532 15.59 42.70 14.87
N PRO A 533 15.67 43.66 15.81
CA PRO A 533 14.48 44.35 16.32
C PRO A 533 13.71 45.10 15.20
N GLY A 534 12.43 44.79 15.02
CA GLY A 534 11.50 45.55 14.16
C GLY A 534 11.34 45.11 12.71
N LYS A 535 11.91 43.97 12.29
CA LYS A 535 11.64 43.32 11.00
C LYS A 535 11.37 41.84 11.21
N ALA A 536 10.29 41.29 10.66
CA ALA A 536 10.15 39.84 10.53
C ALA A 536 11.07 39.38 9.39
N ILE A 537 12.00 38.47 9.67
CA ILE A 537 13.04 38.04 8.72
C ILE A 537 12.73 36.65 8.18
N ALA A 538 12.16 35.77 9.02
CA ALA A 538 11.63 34.53 8.52
C ALA A 538 10.27 34.79 7.87
N ASN A 539 10.11 34.39 6.62
CA ASN A 539 8.83 34.45 5.91
C ASN A 539 8.55 33.08 5.33
N ALA A 540 7.35 32.57 5.53
CA ALA A 540 6.80 31.47 4.75
C ALA A 540 5.60 31.96 3.95
N ILE A 541 5.71 31.87 2.63
CA ILE A 541 4.60 32.08 1.72
C ILE A 541 4.07 30.73 1.29
N LEU A 542 2.81 30.46 1.63
CA LEU A 542 2.08 29.26 1.27
C LEU A 542 0.78 29.65 0.56
N SER A 543 0.71 29.56 -0.77
CA SER A 543 -0.54 29.77 -1.53
C SER A 543 -1.33 31.05 -1.19
N GLY A 544 -0.64 32.15 -0.86
CA GLY A 544 -1.26 33.42 -0.48
C GLY A 544 -1.37 33.67 1.02
N PHE A 545 -1.05 32.71 1.87
CA PHE A 545 -0.74 32.93 3.29
C PHE A 545 0.70 33.42 3.41
N ASN A 546 0.93 34.46 4.21
CA ASN A 546 2.23 35.07 4.43
C ASN A 546 2.42 35.20 5.95
N GLU A 547 3.17 34.27 6.52
CA GLU A 547 3.47 34.24 7.94
C GLU A 547 4.91 34.66 8.17
N ALA A 548 5.14 35.48 9.21
CA ALA A 548 6.45 36.05 9.46
C ALA A 548 6.82 36.04 10.95
N GLY A 549 8.07 35.69 11.24
CA GLY A 549 8.60 35.58 12.60
C GLY A 549 10.12 35.36 12.60
N ASP A 550 10.72 35.10 13.76
CA ASP A 550 12.13 34.66 13.85
C ASP A 550 12.24 33.14 13.72
N HIS A 551 11.25 32.43 14.27
CA HIS A 551 11.13 30.97 14.24
C HIS A 551 9.71 30.60 13.84
N LEU A 552 9.57 29.80 12.78
CA LEU A 552 8.28 29.57 12.14
C LEU A 552 8.07 28.10 11.75
N VAL A 553 6.87 27.59 12.01
CA VAL A 553 6.38 26.28 11.54
C VAL A 553 5.06 26.51 10.81
N VAL A 554 4.97 26.08 9.55
CA VAL A 554 3.77 26.22 8.70
C VAL A 554 3.46 24.93 7.95
#